data_AF-A0AAQ3L4X7-F1
#
_entry.id   AF-A0AAQ3L4X7-F1
#
_cell.length_a   1.000
_cell.length_b   1.000
_cell.length_c   1.000
_cell.angle_alpha   90.00
_cell.angle_beta   90.00
_cell.angle_gamma   90.00
#
_symmetry.space_group_name_H-M   'P 1'
#
loop_
_entity.id
_entity.type
_entity.pdbx_description
1 polymer ?
#
loop_
_entity_poly.entity_id
_entity_poly.type
_entity_poly.pdbx_seq_one_letter_code
_entity_poly.pdbx_strand_id
1 'polypeptide(L)'
;MQLTEALLTPCKWDLIGFSGERVVVRGALWLRTIFDSRPKAKTIDVQYLVINIPSLYHMILGQPFLNTLGAVVSTPHLAVKFPVSKIEVGVLHADHKEDRWCYNECLKPKAVEPRNVPIGLQALPRDNNKQSIENLEPSSGRDMRKQPHLST
;
A
#
# COMPACT_ATOMS: atom_id res chain seq x y z
N MET A 1 12.27 -12.90 6.20
CA MET A 1 13.12 -12.35 7.26
C MET A 1 12.75 -13.05 8.56
N GLN A 2 13.71 -13.64 9.29
CA GLN A 2 13.43 -14.25 10.60
C GLN A 2 13.62 -13.17 11.67
N LEU A 3 12.51 -12.66 12.21
CA LEU A 3 12.54 -11.69 13.30
C LEU A 3 12.42 -12.44 14.62
N THR A 4 13.37 -12.27 15.54
CA THR A 4 13.32 -12.93 16.85
C THR A 4 12.32 -12.21 17.75
N GLU A 5 11.43 -12.95 18.42
CA GLU A 5 10.41 -12.37 19.31
C GLU A 5 10.99 -11.52 20.44
N ALA A 6 12.23 -11.79 20.85
CA ALA A 6 12.95 -11.01 21.86
C ALA A 6 13.18 -9.53 21.48
N LEU A 7 13.14 -9.18 20.19
CA LEU A 7 13.27 -7.80 19.73
C LEU A 7 11.93 -7.06 19.68
N LEU A 8 10.81 -7.77 19.82
CA LEU A 8 9.47 -7.20 19.72
C LEU A 8 9.02 -6.61 21.05
N THR A 9 8.53 -5.39 21.00
CA THR A 9 7.77 -4.82 22.12
C THR A 9 6.35 -5.39 22.09
N PRO A 10 5.86 -6.02 23.18
CA PRO A 10 4.51 -6.57 23.23
C PRO A 10 3.45 -5.52 22.93
N CYS A 11 2.48 -5.87 22.09
CA CYS A 11 1.34 -5.03 21.74
C CYS A 11 0.04 -5.78 22.06
N LYS A 12 -0.93 -5.11 22.70
CA LYS A 12 -2.22 -5.71 23.10
C LYS A 12 -3.38 -5.34 22.17
N TRP A 13 -3.06 -4.89 20.95
CA TRP A 13 -4.03 -4.33 20.01
C TRP A 13 -4.02 -5.13 18.71
N ASP A 14 -5.20 -5.26 18.11
CA ASP A 14 -5.36 -5.84 16.78
C ASP A 14 -5.32 -4.74 15.73
N LEU A 15 -4.77 -5.05 14.55
CA LEU A 15 -4.94 -4.24 13.37
C LEU A 15 -6.32 -4.52 12.78
N ILE A 16 -7.14 -3.48 12.63
CA ILE A 16 -8.49 -3.59 12.09
C ILE A 16 -8.49 -3.03 10.67
N GLY A 17 -8.84 -3.86 9.70
CA GLY A 17 -8.98 -3.47 8.30
C GLY A 17 -10.31 -2.76 8.03
N PHE A 18 -10.43 -2.15 6.85
CA PHE A 18 -11.64 -1.40 6.47
C PHE A 18 -12.89 -2.28 6.33
N SER A 19 -12.73 -3.56 6.05
CA SER A 19 -13.82 -4.55 6.03
C SER A 19 -14.21 -5.05 7.43
N GLY A 20 -13.56 -4.56 8.49
CA GLY A 20 -13.75 -5.02 9.87
C GLY A 20 -12.94 -6.27 10.23
N GLU A 21 -12.17 -6.81 9.30
CA GLU A 21 -11.22 -7.90 9.55
C GLU A 21 -10.19 -7.51 10.61
N ARG A 22 -9.82 -8.46 11.48
CA ARG A 22 -8.86 -8.23 12.57
C ARG A 22 -7.65 -9.09 12.38
N VAL A 23 -6.47 -8.49 12.50
CA VAL A 23 -5.17 -9.17 12.44
C VAL A 23 -4.44 -8.92 13.74
N VAL A 24 -4.10 -10.01 14.45
CA VAL A 24 -3.34 -9.95 15.70
C VAL A 24 -1.92 -9.46 15.40
N VAL A 25 -1.52 -8.40 16.11
CA VAL A 25 -0.15 -7.85 16.03
C VAL A 25 0.76 -8.65 16.96
N ARG A 26 1.86 -9.19 16.44
CA ARG A 26 2.88 -9.91 17.24
C ARG A 26 3.65 -8.96 18.16
N GLY A 27 3.89 -7.75 17.71
CA GLY A 27 4.53 -6.71 18.49
C GLY A 27 4.92 -5.52 17.63
N ALA A 28 5.60 -4.55 18.24
CA ALA A 28 6.15 -3.40 17.57
C ALA A 28 7.68 -3.43 17.62
N LEU A 29 8.32 -2.92 16.56
CA LEU A 29 9.77 -2.80 16.48
C LEU A 29 10.15 -1.46 15.86
N TRP A 30 11.09 -0.76 16.49
CA TRP A 30 11.72 0.41 15.91
C TRP A 30 12.79 -0.03 14.91
N LEU A 31 12.63 0.37 13.65
CA LEU A 31 13.62 0.13 12.61
C LEU A 31 14.05 1.45 11.98
N ARG A 32 15.36 1.58 11.80
CA ARG A 32 15.96 2.64 11.00
C ARG A 32 15.65 2.39 9.54
N THR A 33 14.79 3.22 8.96
CA THR A 33 14.34 3.11 7.56
C THR A 33 15.03 4.15 6.71
N ILE A 34 15.69 3.69 5.65
CA ILE A 34 16.42 4.55 4.72
C ILE A 34 15.58 4.69 3.46
N PHE A 35 15.14 5.91 3.18
CA PHE A 35 14.52 6.31 1.93
C PHE A 35 15.61 6.81 1.00
N ASP A 36 16.16 5.90 0.20
CA ASP A 36 17.23 6.21 -0.75
C ASP A 36 16.65 6.61 -2.12
N SER A 37 17.11 7.76 -2.60
CA SER A 37 16.89 8.34 -3.92
C SER A 37 18.25 8.81 -4.39
N ARG A 38 19.14 7.89 -4.80
CA ARG A 38 20.55 8.20 -5.16
C ARG A 38 20.67 9.51 -5.96
N PRO A 39 21.50 10.47 -5.52
CA PRO A 39 22.52 10.41 -4.46
C PRO A 39 22.02 10.76 -3.03
N LYS A 40 20.71 10.84 -2.81
CA LYS A 40 20.09 11.45 -1.63
C LYS A 40 19.36 10.40 -0.81
N ALA A 41 19.77 10.18 0.43
CA ALA A 41 19.10 9.27 1.35
C ALA A 41 18.57 10.02 2.57
N LYS A 42 17.32 9.75 2.96
CA LYS A 42 16.76 10.23 4.22
C LYS A 42 16.54 9.03 5.14
N THR A 43 17.12 9.11 6.34
CA THR A 43 17.03 8.05 7.34
C THR A 43 16.12 8.48 8.47
N ILE A 44 15.09 7.69 8.76
CA ILE A 44 14.12 7.96 9.83
C ILE A 44 13.90 6.68 10.61
N ASP A 45 13.83 6.80 11.94
CA ASP A 45 13.43 5.69 12.79
C ASP A 45 11.90 5.56 12.76
N VAL A 46 11.42 4.39 12.38
CA VAL A 46 10.00 4.10 12.19
C VAL A 46 9.61 2.95 13.08
N GLN A 47 8.52 3.11 13.82
CA GLN A 47 7.92 2.02 14.58
C GLN A 47 7.03 1.17 13.66
N TYR A 48 7.44 -0.06 13.39
CA TYR A 48 6.69 -1.02 12.60
C TYR A 48 5.85 -1.92 13.49
N LEU A 49 4.62 -2.20 13.06
CA LEU A 49 3.80 -3.27 13.62
C LEU A 49 4.10 -4.57 12.87
N VAL A 50 4.45 -5.60 13.61
CA VAL A 50 4.80 -6.91 13.04
C VAL A 50 3.60 -7.82 13.11
N ILE A 51 3.14 -8.28 11.95
CA ILE A 51 2.04 -9.23 11.79
C ILE A 51 2.57 -10.48 11.08
N ASN A 52 1.94 -11.63 11.33
CA ASN A 52 2.30 -12.89 10.68
C ASN A 52 1.15 -13.44 9.85
N ILE A 53 0.92 -12.82 8.70
CA ILE A 53 -0.09 -13.23 7.73
C ILE A 53 0.55 -13.43 6.35
N PRO A 54 0.04 -14.35 5.51
CA PRO A 54 0.41 -14.40 4.11
C PRO A 54 0.02 -13.08 3.42
N SER A 55 0.99 -12.33 2.92
CA SER A 55 0.78 -11.05 2.24
C SER A 55 1.77 -10.89 1.08
N LEU A 56 1.33 -10.15 0.05
CA LEU A 56 2.18 -9.71 -1.06
C LEU A 56 3.15 -8.60 -0.64
N TYR A 57 2.83 -7.93 0.47
CA TYR A 57 3.57 -6.80 0.98
C TYR A 57 4.38 -7.22 2.20
N HIS A 58 5.69 -6.98 2.14
CA HIS A 58 6.58 -7.14 3.29
C HIS A 58 6.45 -5.97 4.29
N MET A 59 6.04 -4.80 3.82
CA MET A 59 5.96 -3.58 4.60
C MET A 59 4.89 -2.66 4.02
N ILE A 60 4.08 -2.07 4.90
CA ILE A 60 3.05 -1.11 4.53
C ILE A 60 3.32 0.17 5.32
N LEU A 61 3.53 1.27 4.60
CA LEU A 61 3.66 2.58 5.20
C LEU A 61 2.33 3.31 5.07
N GLY A 62 1.67 3.52 6.20
CA GLY A 62 0.39 4.21 6.24
C GLY A 62 0.53 5.70 5.93
N GLN A 63 -0.61 6.32 5.59
CA GLN A 63 -0.72 7.75 5.41
C GLN A 63 -0.22 8.58 6.61
N PRO A 64 -0.43 8.20 7.89
CA PRO A 64 0.14 8.93 9.02
C PRO A 64 1.67 9.08 8.95
N PHE A 65 2.35 7.99 8.56
CA PHE A 65 3.79 8.00 8.37
C PHE A 65 4.20 8.89 7.19
N LEU A 66 3.54 8.74 6.04
CA LEU A 66 3.82 9.55 4.85
C LEU A 66 3.59 11.05 5.10
N ASN A 67 2.55 11.41 5.85
CA ASN A 67 2.28 12.79 6.26
C ASN A 67 3.42 13.33 7.14
N THR A 68 3.90 12.53 8.09
CA THR A 68 5.05 12.90 8.95
C THR A 68 6.33 13.06 8.14
N LEU A 69 6.52 12.22 7.13
CA LEU A 69 7.65 12.30 6.20
C LEU A 69 7.59 13.55 5.30
N GLY A 70 6.42 14.18 5.16
CA GLY A 70 6.15 15.21 4.15
C GLY A 70 6.10 14.64 2.75
N ALA A 71 5.72 13.37 2.62
CA ALA A 71 5.77 12.64 1.36
C ALA A 71 4.53 12.86 0.50
N VAL A 72 4.74 12.94 -0.81
CA VAL A 72 3.69 12.95 -1.82
C VAL A 72 3.83 11.70 -2.68
N VAL A 73 2.81 10.85 -2.64
CA VAL A 73 2.75 9.62 -3.44
C VAL A 73 2.06 9.91 -4.76
N SER A 74 2.70 9.53 -5.85
CA SER A 74 2.15 9.63 -7.20
C SER A 74 2.00 8.23 -7.79
N THR A 75 0.77 7.71 -7.73
CA THR A 75 0.40 6.42 -8.35
C THR A 75 0.66 6.33 -9.87
N PRO A 76 0.38 7.36 -10.72
CA PRO A 76 0.63 7.23 -12.15
C PRO A 76 2.12 7.16 -12.52
N HIS A 77 2.99 7.63 -11.63
CA HIS A 77 4.44 7.64 -11.84
C HIS A 77 5.16 6.60 -10.97
N LEU A 78 4.40 5.81 -10.18
CA LEU A 78 4.90 4.87 -9.18
C LEU A 78 6.06 5.46 -8.36
N ALA A 79 5.88 6.70 -7.88
CA ALA A 79 6.93 7.46 -7.25
C ALA A 79 6.47 8.12 -5.95
N VAL A 80 7.38 8.23 -4.98
CA VAL A 80 7.18 8.95 -3.72
C VAL A 80 8.20 10.07 -3.64
N LYS A 81 7.73 11.31 -3.59
CA LYS A 81 8.56 12.49 -3.35
C LYS A 81 8.56 12.83 -1.87
N PHE A 82 9.69 13.23 -1.32
CA PHE A 82 9.77 13.64 0.08
C PHE A 82 10.88 14.69 0.28
N PRO A 83 10.73 15.61 1.25
CA PRO A 83 11.79 16.56 1.57
C PRO A 83 12.96 15.84 2.25
N VAL A 84 14.16 15.98 1.69
CA VAL A 84 15.43 15.52 2.28
C VAL A 84 15.99 16.61 3.21
N SER A 85 15.90 17.87 2.77
CA SER A 85 16.26 19.06 3.56
C SER A 85 15.30 20.21 3.23
N LYS A 86 15.52 21.41 3.76
CA LYS A 86 14.66 22.58 3.49
C LYS A 86 14.60 22.97 2.00
N ILE A 87 15.62 22.62 1.23
CA ILE A 87 15.77 23.03 -0.18
C ILE A 87 15.70 21.81 -1.12
N GLU A 88 15.82 20.61 -0.57
CA GLU A 88 16.06 19.40 -1.34
C GLU A 88 14.92 18.40 -1.25
N VAL A 89 14.52 17.87 -2.40
CA VAL A 89 13.52 16.81 -2.53
C VAL A 89 14.18 15.55 -3.07
N GLY A 90 13.88 14.41 -2.44
CA GLY A 90 14.21 13.07 -2.90
C GLY A 90 13.01 12.45 -3.62
N VAL A 91 13.27 11.54 -4.56
CA VAL A 91 12.25 10.81 -5.32
C VAL A 91 12.57 9.33 -5.31
N LEU A 92 11.76 8.56 -4.59
CA LEU A 92 11.81 7.10 -4.62
C LEU A 92 10.93 6.61 -5.76
N HIS A 93 11.50 5.88 -6.72
CA HIS A 93 10.75 5.21 -7.79
C HIS A 93 10.57 3.73 -7.47
N ALA A 94 9.36 3.21 -7.67
CA ALA A 94 9.16 1.78 -7.70
C ALA A 94 9.62 1.21 -9.05
N ASP A 95 10.05 -0.04 -9.05
CA ASP A 95 10.42 -0.75 -10.28
C ASP A 95 9.17 -1.43 -10.86
N HIS A 96 8.61 -0.83 -11.90
CA HIS A 96 7.42 -1.35 -12.57
C HIS A 96 7.62 -2.78 -13.10
N LYS A 97 8.83 -3.16 -13.50
CA LYS A 97 9.11 -4.52 -13.99
C LYS A 97 9.05 -5.52 -12.85
N GLU A 98 9.67 -5.18 -11.73
CA GLU A 98 9.70 -6.03 -10.54
C GLU A 98 8.31 -6.14 -9.90
N ASP A 99 7.57 -5.02 -9.83
CA ASP A 99 6.20 -4.99 -9.31
C ASP A 99 5.28 -5.89 -10.13
N ARG A 100 5.38 -5.80 -11.47
CA ARG A 100 4.61 -6.65 -12.38
C ARG A 100 4.99 -8.13 -12.27
N TRP A 101 6.29 -8.41 -12.12
CA TRP A 101 6.77 -9.76 -11.94
C TRP A 101 6.25 -10.35 -10.62
N CYS A 102 6.39 -9.65 -9.50
CA CYS A 102 5.87 -10.05 -8.18
C CYS A 102 4.37 -10.31 -8.22
N TYR A 103 3.59 -9.43 -8.85
CA TYR A 103 2.15 -9.61 -9.00
C TYR A 103 1.81 -10.91 -9.73
N ASN A 104 2.47 -11.16 -10.86
CA ASN A 104 2.24 -12.37 -11.65
C ASN A 104 2.64 -13.64 -10.90
N GLU A 105 3.80 -13.65 -10.22
CA GLU A 105 4.23 -14.80 -9.43
C GLU A 105 3.24 -15.14 -8.32
N CYS A 106 2.63 -14.13 -7.71
CA CYS A 106 1.69 -14.33 -6.62
C CYS A 106 0.32 -14.84 -7.05
N LEU A 107 -0.04 -14.66 -8.32
CA LEU A 107 -1.26 -15.22 -8.92
C LEU A 107 -1.08 -16.67 -9.38
N LYS A 108 0.15 -17.18 -9.44
CA LYS A 108 0.37 -18.59 -9.83
C LYS A 108 -0.27 -19.52 -8.80
N PRO A 109 -0.98 -20.56 -9.24
CA PRO A 109 -1.53 -21.56 -8.32
C PRO A 109 -0.38 -22.17 -7.53
N LYS A 110 -0.39 -22.00 -6.21
CA LYS A 110 0.46 -22.83 -5.35
C LYS A 110 -0.16 -24.21 -5.36
N ALA A 111 0.63 -25.25 -5.64
CA ALA A 111 0.18 -26.63 -5.47
C ALA A 111 -0.41 -26.77 -4.06
N VAL A 112 -1.71 -27.04 -3.99
CA VAL A 112 -2.44 -27.12 -2.73
C VAL A 112 -2.08 -28.45 -2.08
N GLU A 113 -1.24 -28.41 -1.06
CA GLU A 113 -1.28 -29.45 -0.03
C GLU A 113 -2.53 -29.18 0.83
N PRO A 114 -3.45 -30.15 1.01
CA PRO A 114 -4.71 -29.92 1.71
C PRO A 114 -4.43 -29.66 3.19
N ARG A 115 -4.44 -28.40 3.60
CA ARG A 115 -4.58 -28.03 5.01
C ARG A 115 -6.00 -27.52 5.24
N ASN A 116 -6.77 -28.29 6.00
CA ASN A 116 -8.07 -27.88 6.51
C ASN A 116 -7.92 -26.58 7.31
N VAL A 117 -8.34 -25.46 6.73
CA VAL A 117 -8.63 -24.22 7.45
C VAL A 117 -9.97 -23.69 6.92
N PRO A 118 -11.01 -23.53 7.75
CA PRO A 118 -12.31 -23.06 7.29
C PRO A 118 -12.34 -21.54 7.34
N ILE A 119 -12.12 -20.84 6.23
CA ILE A 119 -12.50 -19.41 6.13
C ILE A 119 -13.11 -19.16 4.76
N GLY A 120 -14.41 -18.87 4.78
CA GLY A 120 -15.21 -18.51 3.63
C GLY A 120 -14.81 -17.14 3.10
N LEU A 121 -14.00 -17.15 2.05
CA LEU A 121 -13.96 -16.08 1.07
C LEU A 121 -14.33 -16.72 -0.27
N GLN A 122 -15.63 -16.83 -0.55
CA GLN A 122 -16.07 -17.26 -1.87
C GLN A 122 -15.72 -16.16 -2.86
N ALA A 123 -14.87 -16.49 -3.83
CA ALA A 123 -14.65 -15.64 -4.99
C ALA A 123 -15.99 -15.44 -5.70
N LEU A 124 -16.37 -14.18 -5.95
CA LEU A 124 -17.50 -13.90 -6.83
C LEU A 124 -17.18 -14.47 -8.23
N PRO A 125 -18.14 -15.14 -8.90
CA PRO A 125 -17.92 -15.68 -10.24
C PRO A 125 -17.45 -14.58 -11.19
N ARG A 126 -16.34 -14.81 -11.89
CA ARG A 126 -15.94 -13.98 -13.04
C ARG A 126 -16.97 -14.21 -14.15
N ASP A 127 -17.85 -13.25 -14.33
CA ASP A 127 -18.74 -13.22 -15.48
C ASP A 127 -17.89 -12.89 -16.74
N ASN A 128 -17.74 -13.87 -17.62
CA ASN A 128 -16.89 -13.82 -18.81
C ASN A 128 -17.67 -13.34 -20.04
N ASN A 129 -18.63 -12.43 -19.89
CA ASN A 129 -19.36 -11.89 -21.03
C ASN A 129 -18.62 -10.69 -21.64
N LYS A 130 -17.81 -11.00 -22.66
CA LYS A 130 -17.27 -10.02 -23.61
C LYS A 130 -18.37 -9.60 -24.58
N GLN A 131 -19.19 -8.63 -24.21
CA GLN A 131 -20.04 -7.91 -25.17
C GLN A 131 -19.83 -6.39 -25.02
N SER A 132 -19.04 -5.86 -25.96
CA SER A 132 -19.10 -4.50 -26.53
C SER A 132 -19.11 -3.30 -25.57
N ILE A 133 -17.90 -2.85 -25.19
CA ILE A 133 -17.64 -1.47 -24.73
C ILE A 133 -17.30 -0.58 -25.95
N GLU A 134 -18.09 -0.63 -27.02
CA GLU A 134 -17.85 0.19 -28.22
C GLU A 134 -18.93 1.26 -28.46
N ASN A 135 -19.96 1.39 -27.62
CA ASN A 135 -21.01 2.41 -27.82
C ASN A 135 -21.38 3.17 -26.54
N LEU A 136 -20.39 3.78 -25.87
CA LEU A 136 -20.67 4.86 -24.93
C LEU A 136 -20.39 6.18 -25.63
N GLU A 137 -21.41 6.74 -26.28
CA GLU A 137 -21.39 8.14 -26.70
C GLU A 137 -21.21 9.05 -25.47
N PRO A 138 -20.37 10.10 -25.55
CA PRO A 138 -20.23 11.03 -24.45
C PRO A 138 -21.51 11.86 -24.30
N SER A 139 -22.30 11.57 -23.26
CA SER A 139 -23.41 12.44 -22.89
C SER A 139 -22.87 13.82 -22.49
N SER A 140 -23.18 14.83 -23.30
CA SER A 140 -22.97 16.25 -22.99
C SER A 140 -23.82 16.65 -21.77
N GLY A 141 -23.28 16.44 -20.57
CA GLY A 141 -23.82 16.95 -19.32
C GLY A 141 -23.13 18.25 -18.95
N ARG A 142 -23.70 19.39 -19.36
CA ARG A 142 -23.39 20.68 -18.77
C ARG A 142 -23.87 20.66 -17.32
N ASP A 143 -22.97 20.43 -16.36
CA ASP A 143 -23.25 20.70 -14.95
C ASP A 143 -22.48 21.95 -14.50
N MET A 144 -23.25 22.98 -14.19
CA MET A 144 -22.77 24.32 -13.83
C MET A 144 -22.10 24.27 -12.46
N ARG A 145 -20.76 24.26 -12.44
CA ARG A 145 -20.02 24.67 -11.24
C ARG A 145 -20.27 26.16 -11.03
N LYS A 146 -21.19 26.52 -10.13
CA LYS A 146 -21.25 27.88 -9.59
C LYS A 146 -19.95 28.13 -8.82
N GLN A 147 -19.13 29.06 -9.31
CA GLN A 147 -17.98 29.56 -8.57
C GLN A 147 -18.46 30.40 -7.37
N PRO A 148 -17.85 30.28 -6.19
CA PRO A 148 -18.07 31.24 -5.11
C PRO A 148 -17.43 32.57 -5.50
N HIS A 149 -18.25 33.61 -5.54
CA HIS A 149 -17.83 34.99 -5.72
C HIS A 149 -17.22 35.49 -4.41
N LEU A 150 -15.98 35.94 -4.48
CA LEU A 150 -15.31 36.69 -3.43
C LEU A 150 -15.85 38.13 -3.50
N SER A 151 -16.67 38.54 -2.54
CA SER A 151 -17.02 39.95 -2.36
C SER A 151 -15.94 40.61 -1.50
N THR A 152 -15.47 41.76 -2.00
CA THR A 152 -14.44 42.65 -1.46
C THR A 152 -14.69 43.08 -0.02
#